data_AF-A0A521ZQS1-F1
#
_entry.id   AF-A0A521ZQS1-F1
#
_cell.length_a   1.000
_cell.length_b   1.000
_cell.length_c   1.000
_cell.angle_alpha   90.00
_cell.angle_beta   90.00
_cell.angle_gamma   90.00
#
_symmetry.space_group_name_H-M   'P 1'
#
loop_
_entity.id
_entity.type
_entity.pdbx_description
1 polymer ?
#
loop_
_entity_poly.entity_id
_entity_poly.type
_entity_poly.pdbx_seq_one_letter_code
_entity_poly.pdbx_strand_id
1 'polypeptide(L)'
;MKEMVMATGGAAVEDTFEASHARAKELLGTKYDEQRVNGCMSFPPIPLEKMFEELEFDLHSAATEEEKDMVRTAWLDKYDLITAAANYVDEDTVQE
;
A
#
# COMPACT_ATOMS: atom_id res chain seq x y z
N MET A 1 -19.44 -31.08 26.76
CA MET A 1 -18.89 -29.76 27.14
C MET A 1 -18.46 -29.08 25.85
N LYS A 2 -18.84 -27.82 25.70
CA LYS A 2 -18.88 -27.08 24.43
C LYS A 2 -17.48 -26.92 23.82
N GLU A 3 -17.36 -27.26 22.55
CA GLU A 3 -16.15 -27.18 21.74
C GLU A 3 -15.70 -25.74 21.47
N MET A 4 -14.37 -25.60 21.44
CA MET A 4 -13.55 -24.79 20.51
C MET A 4 -13.71 -23.26 20.51
N VAL A 5 -12.72 -22.61 21.13
CA VAL A 5 -12.26 -21.26 20.76
C VAL A 5 -11.34 -21.41 19.56
N MET A 6 -11.70 -20.85 18.41
CA MET A 6 -10.75 -20.46 17.35
C MET A 6 -11.49 -19.62 16.29
N ALA A 7 -11.50 -18.31 16.47
CA ALA A 7 -11.87 -17.34 15.43
C ALA A 7 -11.34 -15.94 15.83
N THR A 8 -10.02 -15.75 15.76
CA THR A 8 -9.38 -14.44 16.00
C THR A 8 -8.39 -14.07 14.89
N GLY A 9 -8.60 -14.60 13.68
CA GLY A 9 -7.73 -14.34 12.52
C GLY A 9 -8.34 -13.51 11.39
N GLY A 10 -9.67 -13.42 11.28
CA GLY A 10 -10.34 -12.70 10.18
C GLY A 10 -10.49 -11.20 10.46
N ALA A 11 -11.12 -10.85 11.59
CA ALA A 11 -11.43 -9.46 11.93
C ALA A 11 -10.19 -8.56 12.00
N ALA A 12 -9.10 -9.00 12.64
CA ALA A 12 -7.89 -8.18 12.77
C ALA A 12 -7.19 -7.86 11.43
N VAL A 13 -7.33 -8.73 10.43
CA VAL A 13 -6.75 -8.50 9.10
C VAL A 13 -7.63 -7.55 8.29
N GLU A 14 -8.95 -7.71 8.37
CA GLU A 14 -9.92 -6.79 7.74
C GLU A 14 -9.83 -5.38 8.35
N ASP A 15 -9.75 -5.26 9.67
CA ASP A 15 -9.53 -3.99 10.38
C ASP A 15 -8.23 -3.29 9.93
N THR A 16 -7.17 -4.05 9.68
CA THR A 16 -5.87 -3.50 9.23
C THR A 16 -5.93 -3.03 7.78
N PHE A 17 -6.68 -3.71 6.93
CA PHE A 17 -6.87 -3.35 5.52
C PHE A 17 -7.69 -2.06 5.40
N GLU A 18 -8.81 -1.96 6.12
CA GLU A 18 -9.64 -0.76 6.13
C GLU A 18 -8.88 0.45 6.71
N ALA A 19 -8.12 0.27 7.79
CA ALA A 19 -7.29 1.33 8.36
C ALA A 19 -6.22 1.81 7.37
N SER A 20 -5.60 0.90 6.63
CA SER A 20 -4.61 1.21 5.61
C SER A 20 -5.23 1.97 4.43
N HIS A 21 -6.44 1.60 4.01
CA HIS A 21 -7.20 2.33 2.98
C HIS A 21 -7.58 3.73 3.43
N ALA A 22 -8.05 3.89 4.67
CA ALA A 22 -8.36 5.20 5.23
C ALA A 22 -7.11 6.11 5.23
N ARG A 23 -5.95 5.57 5.65
CA ARG A 23 -4.69 6.31 5.68
C ARG A 23 -4.19 6.67 4.27
N ALA A 24 -4.23 5.73 3.33
CA ALA A 24 -3.89 5.99 1.93
C ALA A 24 -4.77 7.09 1.32
N LYS A 25 -6.08 7.07 1.61
CA LYS A 25 -7.04 8.08 1.15
C LYS A 25 -6.74 9.46 1.73
N GLU A 26 -6.35 9.54 2.99
CA GLU A 26 -5.97 10.79 3.64
C GLU A 26 -4.70 11.39 3.01
N LEU A 27 -3.66 10.58 2.80
CA LEU A 27 -2.38 11.03 2.25
C LEU A 27 -2.46 11.38 0.75
N LEU A 28 -3.13 10.53 -0.04
CA LEU A 28 -3.26 10.71 -1.49
C LEU A 28 -4.32 11.75 -1.87
N GLY A 29 -5.29 12.04 -0.99
CA GLY A 29 -6.33 13.04 -1.24
C GLY A 29 -7.04 12.84 -2.58
N THR A 30 -6.93 13.82 -3.48
CA THR A 30 -7.55 13.78 -4.82
C THR A 30 -6.92 12.76 -5.78
N LYS A 31 -5.74 12.24 -5.46
CA LYS A 31 -5.05 11.20 -6.24
C LYS A 31 -5.33 9.79 -5.75
N TYR A 32 -6.16 9.64 -4.71
CA TYR A 32 -6.52 8.33 -4.21
C TYR A 32 -7.27 7.52 -5.28
N ASP A 33 -6.67 6.41 -5.69
CA ASP A 33 -7.26 5.43 -6.58
C ASP A 33 -7.39 4.11 -5.83
N GLU A 34 -8.62 3.71 -5.55
CA GLU A 34 -8.92 2.51 -4.77
C GLU A 34 -8.40 1.24 -5.43
N GLN A 35 -8.40 1.14 -6.76
CA GLN A 35 -7.91 -0.05 -7.45
C GLN A 35 -6.39 -0.16 -7.36
N ARG A 36 -5.67 0.94 -7.57
CA ARG A 36 -4.21 0.97 -7.37
C ARG A 36 -3.87 0.63 -5.92
N VAL A 37 -4.52 1.27 -4.95
CA VAL A 37 -4.29 1.04 -3.51
C VAL A 37 -4.65 -0.38 -3.07
N ASN A 38 -5.74 -0.97 -3.57
CA ASN A 38 -6.07 -2.38 -3.31
C ASN A 38 -4.99 -3.33 -3.85
N GLY A 39 -4.52 -3.06 -5.08
CA GLY A 39 -3.36 -3.74 -5.65
C GLY A 39 -2.15 -3.61 -4.75
N CYS A 40 -1.99 -2.45 -4.10
CA CYS A 40 -0.91 -2.22 -3.18
C CYS A 40 -0.91 -3.11 -1.94
N MET A 41 -2.07 -3.19 -1.31
CA MET A 41 -2.18 -3.86 -0.02
C MET A 41 -2.22 -5.39 -0.16
N SER A 42 -2.45 -5.88 -1.38
CA SER A 42 -2.54 -7.30 -1.69
C SER A 42 -1.18 -7.98 -1.94
N PHE A 43 -0.07 -7.23 -2.00
CA PHE A 43 1.27 -7.76 -2.27
C PHE A 43 2.17 -7.85 -1.01
N PRO A 44 2.26 -9.00 -0.35
CA PRO A 44 3.33 -9.27 0.61
C PRO A 44 4.66 -9.53 -0.11
N PRO A 45 5.84 -9.19 0.45
CA PRO A 45 6.12 -8.71 1.80
C PRO A 45 6.54 -7.22 1.85
N ILE A 46 5.82 -6.32 1.18
CA ILE A 46 6.15 -4.88 1.24
C ILE A 46 5.67 -4.31 2.58
N PRO A 47 6.53 -3.63 3.36
CA PRO A 47 6.11 -2.99 4.61
C PRO A 47 5.27 -1.74 4.31
N LEU A 48 3.95 -1.93 4.19
CA LEU A 48 2.99 -0.86 3.88
C LEU A 48 3.09 0.32 4.85
N GLU A 49 3.30 0.05 6.14
CA GLU A 49 3.47 1.10 7.16
C GLU A 49 4.64 2.03 6.83
N LYS A 50 5.81 1.46 6.50
CA LYS A 50 7.00 2.24 6.13
C LYS A 50 6.75 3.09 4.88
N MET A 51 6.00 2.56 3.93
CA MET A 51 5.66 3.28 2.70
C MET A 51 4.73 4.46 2.95
N PHE A 52 3.81 4.34 3.92
CA PHE A 52 2.97 5.45 4.36
C PHE A 52 3.77 6.47 5.17
N GLU A 53 4.70 6.05 6.01
CA GLU A 53 5.61 6.95 6.73
C GLU A 53 6.49 7.77 5.77
N GLU A 54 7.04 7.13 4.72
CA GLU A 54 7.79 7.83 3.67
C GLU A 54 6.91 8.89 2.96
N LEU A 55 5.68 8.53 2.59
CA LEU A 55 4.74 9.48 1.96
C LEU A 55 4.38 10.65 2.87
N GLU A 56 4.10 10.37 4.14
CA GLU A 56 3.76 11.39 5.14
C GLU A 56 4.93 12.35 5.36
N PHE A 57 6.16 11.82 5.45
CA PHE A 57 7.37 12.63 5.56
C PHE A 57 7.57 13.54 4.34
N ASP A 58 7.45 12.99 3.13
CA ASP A 58 7.62 13.76 1.89
C ASP A 58 6.53 14.84 1.73
N LEU A 59 5.27 14.53 2.11
CA LEU A 59 4.16 15.48 2.12
C LEU A 59 4.36 16.61 3.15
N HIS A 60 4.95 16.29 4.30
CA HIS A 60 5.33 17.30 5.30
C HIS A 60 6.50 18.16 4.82
N SER A 61 7.41 17.61 4.02
CA SER A 61 8.53 18.36 3.46
C SER A 61 8.13 19.25 2.28
N ALA A 62 7.02 18.96 1.60
CA ALA A 62 6.49 19.76 0.50
C ALA A 62 5.87 21.08 1.01
N ALA A 63 6.33 22.21 0.47
CA ALA A 63 5.92 23.54 0.91
C ALA A 63 4.61 24.02 0.25
N THR A 64 4.32 23.52 -0.95
CA THR A 64 3.17 23.92 -1.77
C THR A 64 2.25 22.75 -2.10
N GLU A 65 0.99 23.04 -2.44
CA GLU A 65 0.05 22.01 -2.89
C GLU A 65 0.49 21.35 -4.20
N GLU A 66 1.21 22.06 -5.08
CA GLU A 66 1.78 21.48 -6.31
C GLU A 66 2.87 20.46 -5.99
N GLU A 67 3.77 20.75 -5.06
CA GLU A 67 4.79 19.80 -4.60
C GLU A 67 4.16 18.58 -3.92
N LYS A 68 3.10 18.78 -3.11
CA LYS A 68 2.35 17.65 -2.53
C LYS A 68 1.70 16.79 -3.61
N ASP A 69 1.19 17.39 -4.68
CA ASP A 69 0.62 16.65 -5.82
C ASP A 69 1.69 15.82 -6.55
N MET A 70 2.88 16.39 -6.72
CA MET A 70 4.04 15.68 -7.27
C MET A 70 4.48 14.52 -6.38
N VAL A 71 4.55 14.72 -5.06
CA VAL A 71 4.89 13.67 -4.08
C VAL A 71 3.89 12.51 -4.15
N ARG A 72 2.58 12.80 -4.17
CA ARG A 72 1.53 11.77 -4.30
C ARG A 72 1.66 10.99 -5.60
N THR A 73 1.93 11.69 -6.70
CA THR A 73 2.11 11.06 -8.02
C THR A 73 3.36 10.18 -8.04
N ALA A 74 4.49 10.68 -7.55
CA ALA A 74 5.75 9.93 -7.47
C ALA A 74 5.64 8.69 -6.57
N TRP A 75 4.89 8.78 -5.48
CA TRP A 75 4.62 7.63 -4.60
C TRP A 75 3.81 6.55 -5.33
N LEU A 76 2.75 6.93 -6.05
CA LEU A 76 1.96 6.01 -6.86
C LEU A 76 2.79 5.35 -7.98
N ASP A 77 3.68 6.11 -8.62
CA ASP A 77 4.55 5.59 -9.67
C ASP A 77 5.63 4.63 -9.12
N LYS A 78 6.26 4.98 -7.99
CA LYS A 78 7.18 4.08 -7.26
C LYS A 78 6.45 2.78 -6.90
N TYR A 79 5.19 2.88 -6.53
CA TYR A 79 4.37 1.72 -6.19
C TYR A 79 4.12 0.82 -7.39
N ASP A 80 3.63 1.37 -8.51
CA ASP A 80 3.38 0.60 -9.73
C ASP A 80 4.64 -0.13 -10.19
N LEU A 81 5.82 0.50 -10.06
CA LEU A 81 7.10 -0.14 -10.36
C LEU A 81 7.41 -1.32 -9.42
N ILE A 82 7.14 -1.19 -8.12
CA ILE A 82 7.33 -2.28 -7.16
C ILE A 82 6.36 -3.42 -7.43
N THR A 83 5.08 -3.14 -7.75
CA THR A 83 4.11 -4.17 -8.12
C THR A 83 4.49 -4.86 -9.43
N ALA A 84 4.90 -4.10 -10.44
CA ALA A 84 5.38 -4.67 -11.69
C ALA A 84 6.61 -5.55 -11.46
N ALA A 85 7.56 -5.10 -10.64
CA ALA A 85 8.75 -5.88 -10.28
C ALA A 85 8.40 -7.15 -9.48
N ALA A 86 7.43 -7.09 -8.57
CA ALA A 86 6.94 -8.26 -7.83
C ALA A 86 6.26 -9.29 -8.74
N ASN A 87 5.61 -8.85 -9.81
CA ASN A 87 5.07 -9.74 -10.86
C ASN A 87 6.15 -10.30 -11.80
N TYR A 88 7.32 -9.65 -11.90
CA TYR A 88 8.41 -10.06 -12.79
C TYR A 88 9.31 -11.17 -12.21
N VAL A 89 9.13 -11.54 -10.94
CA VAL A 89 9.93 -12.60 -10.29
C VAL A 89 9.48 -14.03 -10.70
N ASP A 90 8.48 -14.17 -11.58
CA ASP A 90 8.02 -15.49 -12.09
C ASP A 90 8.56 -15.83 -13.51
N GLU A 91 9.12 -14.87 -14.28
CA GLU A 91 9.49 -15.12 -15.69
C GLU A 91 10.94 -15.60 -15.94
N ASP A 92 11.83 -15.67 -14.94
CA ASP A 92 13.23 -16.14 -15.11
C ASP A 92 13.48 -17.57 -14.55
N THR A 93 12.45 -18.41 -14.39
CA THR A 93 12.62 -19.87 -14.21
C THR A 93 12.71 -20.60 -15.56
N VAL A 94 13.19 -19.94 -16.61
CA VAL A 94 13.49 -20.53 -17.91
C VAL A 94 14.83 -20.00 -18.43
N GLN A 95 15.92 -20.61 -17.97
CA GLN A 95 17.26 -20.70 -18.59
C GLN A 95 18.12 -21.57 -17.65
N GLU A 96 18.63 -22.76 -17.98
CA GLU A 96 18.85 -23.52 -19.22
C GLU A 96 18.49 -25.00 -19.03
#